data_AF-B0WW30-F1
#
_entry.id   AF-B0WW30-F1
#
_cell.length_a   1.000
_cell.length_b   1.000
_cell.length_c   1.000
_cell.angle_alpha   90.00
_cell.angle_beta   90.00
_cell.angle_gamma   90.00
#
_symmetry.space_group_name_H-M   'P 1'
#
loop_
_entity.id
_entity.type
_entity.pdbx_description
1 polymer ?
#
loop_
_entity_poly.entity_id
_entity_poly.type
_entity_poly.pdbx_seq_one_letter_code
_entity_poly.pdbx_strand_id
1 'polypeptide(L)'
;MRSACVVMVQILMLMTVGVNFMMNILLIFMILFGLITEGKVVDCAFSRVFNQALNRQDESSSVPQRTQTFWNELNDRFDECIEQHTQLLQKIALMRNLFESTFLVTYYSTTLHIAGGAFFLISSFKSFDMYMLQMINVVVMQVIECFILSRWTTLLNDVHESIGDTVYDLDWPQQLQHSERFSAQYQAVRAKIKLTIERCNQPLRFSRGGHFEFTQEKFTELMNTAYSLVTFLWDMRP
;
A
#
# COMPACT_ATOMS: atom_id res chain seq x y z
N MET A 1 -18.35 -46.65 -8.31
CA MET A 1 -18.73 -45.85 -7.12
C MET A 1 -17.54 -45.27 -6.35
N ARG A 2 -16.52 -46.05 -5.93
CA ARG A 2 -15.37 -45.50 -5.17
C ARG A 2 -14.58 -44.40 -5.91
N SER A 3 -14.35 -44.54 -7.21
CA SER A 3 -13.63 -43.53 -8.00
C SER A 3 -14.38 -42.19 -8.14
N ALA A 4 -15.71 -42.21 -8.34
CA ALA A 4 -16.52 -40.99 -8.39
C ALA A 4 -16.56 -40.24 -7.05
N CYS A 5 -16.60 -40.99 -5.93
CA CYS A 5 -16.55 -40.40 -4.59
C CYS A 5 -15.19 -39.70 -4.33
N VAL A 6 -14.08 -40.31 -4.74
CA VAL A 6 -12.74 -39.71 -4.59
C VAL A 6 -12.60 -38.43 -5.42
N VAL A 7 -13.05 -38.43 -6.66
CA VAL A 7 -12.99 -37.23 -7.53
C VAL A 7 -13.86 -36.10 -6.97
N MET A 8 -15.06 -36.40 -6.49
CA MET A 8 -15.96 -35.40 -5.88
C MET A 8 -15.35 -34.80 -4.60
N VAL A 9 -14.73 -35.61 -3.74
CA VAL A 9 -14.02 -35.14 -2.55
C VAL A 9 -12.84 -34.25 -2.92
N GLN A 10 -12.06 -34.61 -3.96
CA GLN A 10 -10.93 -33.79 -4.43
C GLN A 10 -11.37 -32.44 -4.99
N ILE A 11 -12.45 -32.40 -5.79
CA ILE A 11 -13.04 -31.15 -6.29
C ILE A 11 -13.49 -30.28 -5.12
N LEU A 12 -14.12 -30.87 -4.11
CA LEU A 12 -14.59 -30.14 -2.93
C LEU A 12 -13.42 -29.59 -2.11
N MET A 13 -12.32 -30.34 -1.97
CA MET A 13 -11.09 -29.84 -1.33
C MET A 13 -10.47 -28.69 -2.10
N LEU A 14 -10.40 -28.78 -3.43
CA LEU A 14 -9.84 -27.73 -4.29
C LEU A 14 -10.66 -26.44 -4.20
N MET A 15 -12.00 -26.55 -4.22
CA MET A 15 -12.88 -25.41 -3.99
C MET A 15 -12.71 -24.82 -2.58
N THR A 16 -12.57 -25.65 -1.56
CA THR A 16 -12.42 -25.18 -0.17
C THR A 16 -11.10 -24.43 0.05
N VAL A 17 -9.99 -24.95 -0.49
CA VAL A 17 -8.68 -24.27 -0.45
C VAL A 17 -8.76 -22.93 -1.20
N GLY A 18 -9.35 -22.91 -2.39
CA GLY A 18 -9.54 -21.68 -3.17
C GLY A 18 -10.38 -20.65 -2.43
N VAL A 19 -11.48 -21.05 -1.80
CA VAL A 19 -12.34 -20.13 -1.02
C VAL A 19 -11.60 -19.56 0.18
N ASN A 20 -10.91 -20.40 0.97
CA ASN A 20 -10.14 -19.91 2.13
C ASN A 20 -9.04 -18.93 1.71
N PHE A 21 -8.38 -19.21 0.59
CA PHE A 21 -7.37 -18.34 0.02
C PHE A 21 -7.95 -16.99 -0.40
N MET A 22 -9.06 -17.00 -1.14
CA MET A 22 -9.76 -15.79 -1.56
C MET A 22 -10.23 -14.96 -0.36
N MET A 23 -10.74 -15.60 0.69
CA MET A 23 -11.19 -14.90 1.90
C MET A 23 -10.03 -14.18 2.61
N ASN A 24 -8.85 -14.80 2.68
CA ASN A 24 -7.67 -14.18 3.28
C ASN A 24 -7.19 -12.96 2.48
N ILE A 25 -7.09 -13.12 1.15
CA ILE A 25 -6.75 -12.02 0.25
C ILE A 25 -7.75 -10.87 0.41
N LEU A 26 -9.05 -11.16 0.40
CA LEU A 26 -10.08 -10.13 0.48
C LEU A 26 -9.99 -9.34 1.80
N LEU A 27 -9.67 -10.00 2.91
CA LEU A 27 -9.52 -9.32 4.20
C LEU A 27 -8.34 -8.35 4.18
N ILE A 28 -7.17 -8.80 3.71
CA ILE A 28 -5.98 -7.94 3.61
C ILE A 28 -6.19 -6.82 2.59
N PHE A 29 -6.83 -7.13 1.47
CA PHE A 29 -7.20 -6.19 0.43
C PHE A 29 -8.10 -5.07 0.96
N MET A 30 -9.17 -5.41 1.68
CA MET A 30 -10.10 -4.42 2.22
C MET A 30 -9.40 -3.43 3.16
N ILE A 31 -8.47 -3.93 3.97
CA ILE A 31 -7.69 -3.10 4.88
C ILE A 31 -6.76 -2.15 4.10
N LEU A 32 -5.97 -2.68 3.17
CA LEU A 32 -5.04 -1.86 2.37
C LEU A 32 -5.79 -0.83 1.51
N PHE A 33 -6.89 -1.25 0.87
CA PHE A 33 -7.74 -0.37 0.08
C PHE A 33 -8.35 0.75 0.92
N GLY A 34 -8.80 0.42 2.14
CA GLY A 34 -9.28 1.41 3.11
C GLY A 34 -8.22 2.46 3.45
N LEU A 35 -7.01 2.03 3.80
CA LEU A 35 -5.89 2.93 4.10
C LEU A 35 -5.51 3.82 2.91
N ILE A 36 -5.48 3.26 1.70
CA ILE A 36 -5.20 4.01 0.47
C ILE A 36 -6.29 5.04 0.18
N THR A 37 -7.56 4.67 0.40
CA THR A 37 -8.68 5.59 0.21
C THR A 37 -8.62 6.72 1.22
N GLU A 38 -8.35 6.43 2.50
CA GLU A 38 -8.12 7.45 3.52
C GLU A 38 -6.95 8.38 3.14
N GLY A 39 -5.84 7.83 2.64
CA GLY A 39 -4.70 8.61 2.15
C GLY A 39 -5.07 9.56 1.01
N LYS A 40 -5.84 9.08 0.01
CA LYS A 40 -6.33 9.93 -1.09
C LYS A 40 -7.29 11.01 -0.63
N VAL A 41 -8.10 10.76 0.41
CA VAL A 41 -8.99 11.77 0.99
C VAL A 41 -8.18 12.86 1.69
N VAL A 42 -7.13 12.48 2.44
CA VAL A 42 -6.20 13.43 3.08
C VAL A 42 -5.47 14.28 2.03
N ASP A 43 -4.99 13.66 0.96
CA ASP A 43 -4.37 14.35 -0.19
C ASP A 43 -5.31 15.41 -0.80
N CYS A 44 -6.56 15.00 -1.11
CA CYS A 44 -7.60 15.92 -1.59
C CYS A 44 -7.91 17.06 -0.60
N ALA A 45 -7.83 16.79 0.71
CA ALA A 45 -8.06 17.79 1.74
C ALA A 45 -6.95 18.85 1.73
N PHE A 46 -5.68 18.44 1.65
CA PHE A 46 -4.54 19.34 1.55
C PHE A 46 -4.59 20.23 0.31
N SER A 47 -4.95 19.67 -0.86
CA SER A 47 -5.11 20.44 -2.10
C SER A 47 -6.19 21.54 -1.99
N ARG A 48 -7.22 21.32 -1.17
CA ARG A 48 -8.38 22.23 -1.05
C ARG A 48 -8.28 23.24 0.09
N VAL A 49 -7.38 23.04 1.05
CA VAL A 49 -7.23 23.89 2.25
C VAL A 49 -7.12 25.38 1.91
N PHE A 50 -6.26 25.72 0.95
CA PHE A 50 -6.04 27.11 0.57
C PHE A 50 -7.26 27.73 -0.13
N ASN A 51 -7.83 27.03 -1.11
CA ASN A 51 -9.01 27.48 -1.84
C ASN A 51 -10.23 27.68 -0.92
N GLN A 52 -10.38 26.84 0.11
CA GLN A 52 -11.43 26.98 1.11
C GLN A 52 -11.22 28.17 2.05
N ALA A 53 -9.98 28.39 2.50
CA ALA A 53 -9.65 29.56 3.32
C ALA A 53 -9.86 30.89 2.55
N LEU A 54 -9.57 30.90 1.24
CA LEU A 54 -9.80 32.04 0.35
C LEU A 54 -11.29 32.32 0.10
N ASN A 55 -12.08 31.30 -0.23
CA ASN A 55 -13.51 31.46 -0.57
C ASN A 55 -14.39 31.89 0.61
N ARG A 56 -13.94 31.69 1.85
CA ARG A 56 -14.67 32.07 3.08
C ARG A 56 -14.42 33.51 3.54
N GLN A 57 -13.62 34.27 2.81
CA GLN A 57 -13.45 35.68 3.12
C GLN A 57 -14.76 36.45 2.88
N ASP A 58 -15.39 36.89 3.96
CA ASP A 58 -16.51 37.82 3.90
C ASP A 58 -16.05 39.15 3.28
N GLU A 59 -16.55 39.47 2.09
CA GLU A 59 -16.24 40.74 1.40
C GLU A 59 -16.71 41.97 2.19
N SER A 60 -17.59 41.78 3.16
CA SER A 60 -18.17 42.79 4.03
C SER A 60 -17.27 43.23 5.20
N SER A 61 -16.17 42.52 5.48
CA SER A 61 -15.30 42.76 6.63
C SER A 61 -14.15 43.74 6.35
N SER A 62 -13.75 44.51 7.38
CA SER A 62 -12.57 45.39 7.28
C SER A 62 -11.29 44.60 6.97
N VAL A 63 -10.39 45.16 6.14
CA VAL A 63 -9.13 44.53 5.68
C VAL A 63 -8.31 43.84 6.78
N PRO A 64 -8.04 44.46 7.95
CA PRO A 64 -7.28 43.80 9.01
C PRO A 64 -8.03 42.64 9.67
N GLN A 65 -9.35 42.72 9.75
CA GLN A 65 -10.21 41.69 10.36
C GLN A 65 -10.37 40.50 9.41
N ARG A 66 -10.55 40.75 8.10
CA ARG A 66 -10.55 39.73 7.03
C ARG A 66 -9.26 38.94 6.99
N THR A 67 -8.12 39.60 7.16
CA THR A 67 -6.80 38.95 7.18
C THR A 67 -6.62 38.06 8.41
N GLN A 68 -7.08 38.51 9.58
CA GLN A 68 -7.00 37.72 10.81
C GLN A 68 -7.92 36.49 10.79
N THR A 69 -9.14 36.63 10.27
CA THR A 69 -10.07 35.49 10.08
C THR A 69 -9.50 34.47 9.10
N PHE A 70 -8.85 34.93 8.02
CA PHE A 70 -8.17 34.05 7.07
C PHE A 70 -7.06 33.23 7.74
N TRP A 71 -6.18 33.87 8.53
CA TRP A 71 -5.08 33.17 9.21
C TRP A 71 -5.57 32.16 10.24
N ASN A 72 -6.64 32.49 10.98
CA ASN A 72 -7.21 31.58 11.95
C ASN A 72 -7.84 30.36 11.27
N GLU A 73 -8.69 30.57 10.24
CA GLU A 73 -9.31 29.46 9.51
C GLU A 73 -8.25 28.61 8.80
N LEU A 74 -7.25 29.22 8.17
CA LEU A 74 -6.16 28.50 7.51
C LEU A 74 -5.41 27.61 8.51
N ASN A 75 -5.08 28.16 9.68
CA ASN A 75 -4.33 27.44 10.69
C ASN A 75 -5.16 26.29 11.30
N ASP A 76 -6.44 26.52 11.60
CA ASP A 76 -7.37 25.51 12.12
C ASP A 76 -7.56 24.36 11.11
N ARG A 77 -7.65 24.68 9.82
CA ARG A 77 -7.79 23.68 8.75
C ARG A 77 -6.51 22.88 8.52
N PHE A 78 -5.35 23.54 8.58
CA PHE A 78 -4.07 22.85 8.54
C PHE A 78 -3.91 21.92 9.74
N ASP A 79 -4.33 22.34 10.93
CA ASP A 79 -4.31 21.50 12.13
C ASP A 79 -5.24 20.29 11.98
N GLU A 80 -6.44 20.47 11.44
CA GLU A 80 -7.37 19.37 11.13
C GLU A 80 -6.75 18.37 10.12
N CYS A 81 -6.11 18.86 9.04
CA CYS A 81 -5.48 17.99 8.04
C CYS A 81 -4.26 17.25 8.58
N ILE A 82 -3.44 17.89 9.41
CA ILE A 82 -2.28 17.27 10.05
C ILE A 82 -2.71 16.22 11.07
N GLU A 83 -3.77 16.48 11.82
CA GLU A 83 -4.35 15.51 12.75
C GLU A 83 -4.85 14.27 11.99
N GLN A 84 -5.58 14.46 10.87
CA GLN A 84 -6.03 13.37 10.01
C GLN A 84 -4.86 12.56 9.43
N HIS A 85 -3.81 13.24 8.93
CA HIS A 85 -2.60 12.59 8.44
C HIS A 85 -1.87 11.82 9.54
N THR A 86 -1.81 12.36 10.75
CA THR A 86 -1.21 11.70 11.91
C THR A 86 -2.00 10.45 12.32
N GLN A 87 -3.32 10.52 12.32
CA GLN A 87 -4.19 9.37 12.58
C GLN A 87 -4.04 8.28 11.52
N LEU A 88 -3.92 8.65 10.24
CA LEU A 88 -3.62 7.71 9.16
C LEU A 88 -2.27 7.01 9.40
N LEU A 89 -1.22 7.77 9.72
CA LEU A 89 0.10 7.21 10.03
C LEU A 89 0.08 6.29 11.25
N GLN A 90 -0.71 6.60 12.27
CA GLN A 90 -0.90 5.73 13.43
C GLN A 90 -1.59 4.42 13.04
N LYS A 91 -2.67 4.47 12.24
CA LYS A 91 -3.34 3.26 11.72
C LYS A 91 -2.37 2.39 10.91
N ILE A 92 -1.58 3.01 10.02
CA ILE A 92 -0.55 2.32 9.24
C ILE A 92 0.48 1.69 10.17
N ALA A 93 0.95 2.40 11.20
CA ALA A 93 1.92 1.88 12.16
C ALA A 93 1.39 0.71 12.99
N LEU A 94 0.12 0.72 13.39
CA LEU A 94 -0.53 -0.41 14.08
C LEU A 94 -0.61 -1.65 13.18
N MET A 95 -0.98 -1.44 11.91
CA MET A 95 -1.12 -2.53 10.94
C MET A 95 0.21 -3.01 10.36
N ARG A 96 1.28 -2.22 10.50
CA ARG A 96 2.62 -2.56 10.02
C ARG A 96 3.11 -3.90 10.54
N ASN A 97 2.94 -4.19 11.83
CA ASN A 97 3.37 -5.47 12.40
C ASN A 97 2.64 -6.66 11.77
N LEU A 98 1.35 -6.51 11.48
CA LEU A 98 0.54 -7.53 10.81
C LEU A 98 1.02 -7.71 9.38
N PHE A 99 1.15 -6.62 8.63
CA PHE A 99 1.57 -6.64 7.23
C PHE A 99 2.98 -7.20 7.05
N GLU A 100 3.94 -6.79 7.88
CA GLU A 100 5.31 -7.32 7.84
C GLU A 100 5.35 -8.85 8.03
N SER A 101 4.61 -9.37 9.01
CA SER A 101 4.54 -10.81 9.24
C SER A 101 3.88 -11.54 8.07
N THR A 102 2.77 -11.01 7.56
CA THR A 102 2.05 -11.59 6.44
C THR A 102 2.90 -11.60 5.17
N PHE A 103 3.56 -10.49 4.83
CA PHE A 103 4.41 -10.40 3.65
C PHE A 103 5.58 -11.38 3.69
N LEU A 104 6.23 -11.52 4.85
CA LEU A 104 7.33 -12.46 5.02
C LEU A 104 6.84 -13.91 4.80
N VAL A 105 5.74 -14.29 5.45
CA VAL A 105 5.16 -15.63 5.30
C VAL A 105 4.74 -15.88 3.86
N THR A 106 4.02 -14.94 3.23
CA THR A 106 3.58 -15.06 1.84
C THR A 106 4.77 -15.18 0.89
N TYR A 107 5.82 -14.37 1.05
CA TYR A 107 6.99 -14.40 0.17
C TYR A 107 7.74 -15.74 0.22
N TYR A 108 8.08 -16.21 1.43
CA TYR A 108 8.80 -17.48 1.59
C TYR A 108 7.92 -18.68 1.24
N SER A 109 6.63 -18.63 1.57
CA SER A 109 5.66 -19.65 1.14
C SER A 109 5.59 -19.72 -0.38
N THR A 110 5.49 -18.59 -1.08
CA THR A 110 5.46 -18.52 -2.55
C THR A 110 6.74 -19.13 -3.13
N THR A 111 7.89 -18.75 -2.60
CA THR A 111 9.20 -19.28 -3.03
C THR A 111 9.28 -20.80 -2.88
N LEU A 112 8.85 -21.32 -1.73
CA LEU A 112 8.85 -22.76 -1.45
C LEU A 112 7.89 -23.51 -2.36
N HIS A 113 6.68 -22.98 -2.57
CA HIS A 113 5.69 -23.59 -3.47
C HIS A 113 6.15 -23.60 -4.92
N ILE A 114 6.80 -22.54 -5.40
CA ILE A 114 7.41 -22.50 -6.73
C ILE A 114 8.49 -23.57 -6.86
N ALA A 115 9.43 -23.63 -5.91
CA ALA A 115 10.53 -24.60 -5.96
C ALA A 115 10.03 -26.05 -5.88
N GLY A 116 9.12 -26.33 -4.95
CA GLY A 116 8.49 -27.65 -4.80
C GLY A 116 7.63 -28.03 -6.00
N GLY A 117 6.86 -27.07 -6.55
CA GLY A 117 6.06 -27.25 -7.75
C GLY A 117 6.93 -27.57 -8.97
N ALA A 118 8.02 -26.81 -9.18
CA ALA A 118 8.97 -27.06 -10.26
C ALA A 118 9.59 -28.46 -10.16
N PHE A 119 10.09 -28.85 -8.98
CA PHE A 119 10.66 -30.18 -8.73
C PHE A 119 9.66 -31.30 -9.01
N PHE A 120 8.41 -31.13 -8.55
CA PHE A 120 7.35 -32.12 -8.76
C PHE A 120 6.96 -32.26 -10.24
N LEU A 121 6.91 -31.15 -10.99
CA LEU A 121 6.61 -31.15 -12.42
C LEU A 121 7.60 -31.99 -13.23
N ILE A 122 8.89 -31.95 -12.90
CA ILE A 122 9.93 -32.73 -13.59
C ILE A 122 9.85 -34.19 -13.21
N SER A 123 9.69 -34.48 -11.92
CA SER A 123 9.67 -35.85 -11.40
C SER A 123 8.46 -36.65 -11.92
N SER A 124 7.33 -35.98 -12.12
CA SER A 124 6.04 -36.62 -12.46
C SER A 124 5.60 -36.40 -13.91
N PHE A 125 6.49 -35.99 -14.82
CA PHE A 125 6.15 -35.58 -16.18
C PHE A 125 5.44 -36.67 -17.03
N LYS A 126 5.62 -37.96 -16.70
CA LYS A 126 5.06 -39.09 -17.46
C LYS A 126 3.55 -39.30 -17.29
N SER A 127 2.95 -38.81 -16.21
CA SER A 127 1.53 -39.03 -15.93
C SER A 127 0.90 -37.71 -15.47
N PHE A 128 0.06 -37.12 -16.32
CA PHE A 128 -0.74 -35.96 -15.94
C PHE A 128 -1.84 -36.40 -14.98
N ASP A 129 -1.58 -36.25 -13.68
CA ASP A 129 -2.51 -36.59 -12.61
C ASP A 129 -3.22 -35.34 -12.06
N MET A 130 -4.41 -35.52 -11.50
CA MET A 130 -5.24 -34.47 -10.91
C MET A 130 -4.50 -33.74 -9.77
N TYR A 131 -3.59 -34.43 -9.08
CA TYR A 131 -2.71 -33.84 -8.08
C TYR A 131 -1.73 -32.80 -8.68
N MET A 132 -1.20 -33.04 -9.88
CA MET A 132 -0.33 -32.07 -10.57
C MET A 132 -1.11 -30.79 -10.89
N LEU A 133 -2.36 -30.92 -11.35
CA LEU A 133 -3.23 -29.79 -11.61
C LEU A 133 -3.55 -29.00 -10.34
N GLN A 134 -3.76 -29.68 -9.21
CA GLN A 134 -3.96 -29.02 -7.91
C GLN A 134 -2.71 -28.26 -7.43
N MET A 135 -1.52 -28.84 -7.59
CA MET A 135 -0.27 -28.18 -7.25
C MET A 135 -0.03 -26.92 -8.09
N ILE A 136 -0.23 -26.99 -9.41
CA ILE A 136 -0.13 -25.81 -10.29
C ILE A 136 -1.12 -24.75 -9.84
N ASN A 137 -2.37 -25.12 -9.54
CA ASN A 137 -3.39 -24.18 -9.08
C ASN A 137 -2.97 -23.44 -7.80
N VAL A 138 -2.45 -24.16 -6.81
CA VAL A 138 -1.95 -23.57 -5.55
C VAL A 138 -0.79 -22.62 -5.82
N VAL A 139 0.19 -23.01 -6.64
CA VAL A 139 1.34 -22.16 -6.99
C VAL A 139 0.88 -20.87 -7.69
N VAL A 140 0.00 -20.98 -8.68
CA VAL A 140 -0.51 -19.82 -9.42
C VAL A 140 -1.27 -18.88 -8.50
N MET A 141 -2.15 -19.41 -7.65
CA MET A 141 -2.90 -18.63 -6.67
C MET A 141 -1.95 -17.88 -5.74
N GLN A 142 -0.97 -18.58 -5.16
CA GLN A 142 0.03 -18.01 -4.25
C GLN A 142 0.88 -16.89 -4.90
N VAL A 143 1.25 -17.07 -6.17
CA VAL A 143 1.95 -16.03 -6.96
C VAL A 143 1.07 -14.80 -7.16
N ILE A 144 -0.21 -14.99 -7.48
CA ILE A 144 -1.17 -13.88 -7.64
C ILE A 144 -1.33 -13.12 -6.32
N GLU A 145 -1.43 -13.80 -5.18
CA GLU A 145 -1.49 -13.14 -3.87
C GLU A 145 -0.24 -12.31 -3.61
N CYS A 146 0.95 -12.89 -3.81
CA CYS A 146 2.21 -12.19 -3.61
C CYS A 146 2.31 -10.94 -4.52
N PHE A 147 1.84 -11.05 -5.77
CA PHE A 147 1.77 -9.93 -6.70
C PHE A 147 0.81 -8.84 -6.22
N ILE A 148 -0.44 -9.21 -5.88
CA ILE A 148 -1.46 -8.27 -5.40
C ILE A 148 -0.93 -7.51 -4.19
N LEU A 149 -0.45 -8.23 -3.18
CA LEU A 149 0.07 -7.63 -1.95
C LEU A 149 1.23 -6.68 -2.23
N SER A 150 2.20 -7.07 -3.06
CA SER A 150 3.34 -6.20 -3.38
C SER A 150 2.92 -4.93 -4.11
N ARG A 151 1.95 -5.05 -5.04
CA ARG A 151 1.40 -3.91 -5.77
C ARG A 151 0.66 -2.93 -4.87
N TRP A 152 -0.17 -3.42 -3.95
CA TRP A 152 -0.93 -2.56 -3.03
C TRP A 152 -0.02 -1.86 -2.02
N THR A 153 1.01 -2.53 -1.53
CA THR A 153 2.03 -1.90 -0.66
C THR A 153 2.78 -0.80 -1.38
N THR A 154 3.19 -1.03 -2.64
CA THR A 154 3.79 0.03 -3.47
C THR A 154 2.82 1.18 -3.67
N LEU A 155 1.56 0.92 -4.01
CA LEU A 155 0.56 1.98 -4.21
C LEU A 155 0.31 2.80 -2.93
N LEU A 156 0.35 2.17 -1.76
CA LEU A 156 0.22 2.87 -0.48
C LEU A 156 1.41 3.81 -0.23
N ASN A 157 2.63 3.39 -0.60
CA ASN A 157 3.80 4.26 -0.57
C ASN A 157 3.68 5.43 -1.56
N ASP A 158 3.24 5.16 -2.80
CA ASP A 158 3.06 6.19 -3.82
C ASP A 158 2.04 7.25 -3.37
N VAL A 159 0.94 6.84 -2.72
CA VAL A 159 -0.06 7.77 -2.18
C VAL A 159 0.51 8.61 -1.03
N HIS A 160 1.34 8.01 -0.17
CA HIS A 160 1.99 8.74 0.92
C HIS A 160 2.99 9.79 0.41
N GLU A 161 3.76 9.45 -0.64
CA GLU A 161 4.66 10.37 -1.33
C GLU A 161 3.88 11.48 -2.04
N SER A 162 2.79 11.12 -2.73
CA SER A 162 1.91 12.08 -3.43
C SER A 162 1.32 13.14 -2.50
N ILE A 163 1.05 12.84 -1.22
CA ILE A 163 0.61 13.86 -0.25
C ILE A 163 1.70 14.94 -0.06
N GLY A 164 2.97 14.52 -0.04
CA GLY A 164 4.11 15.43 0.04
C GLY A 164 4.21 16.34 -1.18
N ASP A 165 4.06 15.75 -2.37
CA ASP A 165 4.06 16.48 -3.64
C ASP A 165 2.90 17.48 -3.72
N THR A 166 1.67 17.06 -3.38
CA THR A 166 0.51 17.95 -3.34
C THR A 166 0.73 19.12 -2.39
N VAL A 167 1.29 18.87 -1.20
CA VAL A 167 1.59 19.94 -0.23
C VAL A 167 2.70 20.87 -0.73
N TYR A 168 3.67 20.35 -1.46
CA TYR A 168 4.75 21.14 -2.07
C TYR A 168 4.25 22.02 -3.23
N ASP A 169 3.38 21.47 -4.09
CA ASP A 169 2.80 22.11 -5.28
C ASP A 169 1.73 23.15 -4.95
N LEU A 170 1.30 23.27 -3.69
CA LEU A 170 0.49 24.39 -3.25
C LEU A 170 1.25 25.70 -3.51
N ASP A 171 0.57 26.70 -4.07
CA ASP A 171 1.07 28.07 -4.26
C ASP A 171 1.20 28.84 -2.92
N TRP A 172 1.59 28.15 -1.85
CA TRP A 172 1.85 28.70 -0.53
C TRP A 172 2.80 29.91 -0.57
N PRO A 173 3.85 30.00 -1.42
CA PRO A 173 4.73 31.17 -1.45
C PRO A 173 4.04 32.42 -1.99
N GLN A 174 3.07 32.26 -2.90
CA GLN A 174 2.33 33.37 -3.51
C GLN A 174 1.11 33.77 -2.69
N GLN A 175 0.44 32.81 -2.06
CA GLN A 175 -0.77 33.03 -1.27
C GLN A 175 -0.49 33.50 0.16
N LEU A 176 0.65 33.13 0.74
CA LEU A 176 1.06 33.58 2.09
C LEU A 176 1.84 34.90 1.98
N GLN A 177 1.13 36.03 1.90
CA GLN A 177 1.77 37.34 1.95
C GLN A 177 2.34 37.61 3.36
N HIS A 178 3.66 37.81 3.42
CA HIS A 178 4.34 38.10 4.69
C HIS A 178 3.93 39.48 5.21
N SER A 179 3.35 39.52 6.41
CA SER A 179 3.03 40.75 7.15
C SER A 179 3.71 40.69 8.51
N GLU A 180 4.38 41.76 8.94
CA GLU A 180 5.07 41.81 10.25
C GLU A 180 4.13 41.45 11.41
N ARG A 181 2.86 41.83 11.29
CA ARG A 181 1.80 41.57 12.29
C ARG A 181 1.43 40.10 12.43
N PHE A 182 1.61 39.30 11.39
CA PHE A 182 1.24 37.88 11.35
C PHE A 182 2.47 36.97 11.13
N SER A 183 3.67 37.47 11.42
CA SER A 183 4.94 36.75 11.25
C SER A 183 4.99 35.43 12.01
N ALA A 184 4.42 35.39 13.22
CA ALA A 184 4.33 34.17 14.03
C ALA A 184 3.46 33.08 13.38
N GLN A 185 2.29 33.44 12.82
CA GLN A 185 1.42 32.47 12.14
C GLN A 185 2.01 32.00 10.82
N TYR A 186 2.64 32.91 10.07
CA TYR A 186 3.37 32.56 8.84
C TYR A 186 4.47 31.52 9.13
N GLN A 187 5.27 31.74 10.18
CA GLN A 187 6.32 30.79 10.58
C GLN A 187 5.74 29.44 11.04
N ALA A 188 4.63 29.45 11.79
CA ALA A 188 3.95 28.23 12.23
C ALA A 188 3.44 27.39 11.04
N VAL A 189 2.73 28.00 10.10
CA VAL A 189 2.21 27.31 8.90
C VAL A 189 3.37 26.79 8.04
N ARG A 190 4.43 27.59 7.85
CA ARG A 190 5.61 27.16 7.11
C ARG A 190 6.33 25.98 7.78
N ALA A 191 6.44 25.98 9.11
CA ALA A 191 7.04 24.87 9.85
C ALA A 191 6.20 23.60 9.69
N LYS A 192 4.87 23.71 9.77
CA LYS A 192 3.93 22.60 9.54
C LYS A 192 4.06 22.01 8.13
N ILE A 193 4.06 22.86 7.10
CA ILE A 193 4.24 22.44 5.69
C ILE A 193 5.56 21.68 5.51
N LYS A 194 6.67 22.25 6.01
CA LYS A 194 7.99 21.60 5.93
C LYS A 194 8.02 20.25 6.63
N LEU A 195 7.45 20.16 7.83
CA LEU A 195 7.41 18.92 8.60
C LEU A 195 6.59 17.86 7.88
N THR A 196 5.44 18.24 7.30
CA THR A 196 4.61 17.32 6.50
C THR A 196 5.37 16.82 5.27
N ILE A 197 6.01 17.69 4.50
CA ILE A 197 6.80 17.30 3.31
C ILE A 197 7.95 16.36 3.72
N GLU A 198 8.72 16.72 4.74
CA GLU A 198 9.82 15.88 5.23
C GLU A 198 9.33 14.50 5.68
N ARG A 199 8.13 14.42 6.25
CA ARG A 199 7.52 13.16 6.66
C ARG A 199 6.96 12.35 5.49
N CYS A 200 6.37 12.99 4.49
CA CYS A 200 5.84 12.35 3.29
C CYS A 200 6.96 11.78 2.40
N ASN A 201 8.11 12.46 2.34
CA ASN A 201 9.29 11.99 1.60
C ASN A 201 9.96 10.74 2.21
N GLN A 202 9.59 10.34 3.43
CA GLN A 202 10.06 9.11 4.03
C GLN A 202 9.12 7.96 3.63
N PRO A 203 9.59 6.92 2.91
CA PRO A 203 8.73 5.81 2.53
C PRO A 203 8.18 5.10 3.77
N LEU A 204 6.94 4.60 3.68
CA LEU A 204 6.36 3.74 4.71
C LEU A 204 7.06 2.38 4.61
N ARG A 205 8.25 2.29 5.20
CA ARG A 205 9.05 1.07 5.20
C ARG A 205 8.32 -0.02 5.99
N PHE A 206 7.66 -0.93 5.30
CA PHE A 206 7.14 -2.18 5.85
C PHE A 206 8.29 -3.18 6.01
N SER A 207 9.24 -2.85 6.88
CA SER A 207 10.42 -3.67 7.15
C SER A 207 10.65 -3.88 8.64
N ARG A 208 10.67 -5.15 9.05
CA ARG A 208 11.10 -5.55 10.39
C ARG A 208 12.62 -5.53 10.43
N GLY A 209 13.19 -4.53 11.12
CA GLY A 209 14.64 -4.45 11.34
C GLY A 209 15.48 -4.08 10.11
N GLY A 210 14.88 -3.60 9.01
CA GLY A 210 15.61 -3.11 7.84
C GLY A 210 16.18 -4.20 6.92
N HIS A 211 15.86 -5.47 7.16
CA HIS A 211 16.41 -6.59 6.39
C HIS A 211 15.56 -7.01 5.19
N PHE A 212 14.27 -6.65 5.16
CA PHE A 212 13.35 -7.05 4.11
C PHE A 212 12.34 -5.94 3.84
N GLU A 213 12.39 -5.34 2.66
CA GLU A 213 11.40 -4.38 2.19
C GLU A 213 10.55 -5.06 1.13
N PHE A 214 9.26 -5.20 1.42
CA PHE A 214 8.34 -5.88 0.51
C PHE A 214 7.84 -4.91 -0.56
N THR A 215 8.51 -4.90 -1.71
CA THR A 215 8.18 -4.06 -2.86
C THR A 215 7.86 -4.90 -4.10
N GLN A 216 7.23 -4.27 -5.08
CA GLN A 216 7.01 -4.87 -6.40
C GLN A 216 8.34 -5.31 -7.08
N GLU A 217 9.45 -4.63 -6.78
CA GLU A 217 10.78 -5.01 -7.28
C GLU A 217 11.22 -6.38 -6.75
N LYS A 218 11.01 -6.63 -5.44
CA LYS A 218 11.32 -7.94 -4.84
C LYS A 218 10.47 -9.08 -5.38
N PHE A 219 9.22 -8.81 -5.70
CA PHE A 219 8.40 -9.78 -6.42
C PHE A 219 8.97 -10.09 -7.82
N THR A 220 9.45 -9.08 -8.54
CA THR A 220 10.06 -9.27 -9.86
C THR A 220 11.34 -10.09 -9.79
N GLU A 221 12.18 -9.84 -8.78
CA GLU A 221 13.39 -10.64 -8.48
C GLU A 221 13.03 -12.11 -8.18
N LEU A 222 11.98 -12.34 -7.39
CA LEU A 222 11.46 -13.68 -7.11
C LEU A 222 11.01 -14.40 -8.38
N MET A 223 10.26 -13.72 -9.26
CA MET A 223 9.78 -14.31 -10.52
C MET A 223 10.92 -14.62 -11.49
N ASN A 224 11.95 -13.76 -11.58
CA ASN A 224 13.14 -14.03 -12.38
C ASN A 224 13.92 -15.23 -11.85
N THR A 225 14.02 -15.36 -10.53
CA THR A 225 14.66 -16.50 -9.87
C THR A 225 13.87 -17.78 -10.11
N ALA A 226 12.54 -17.73 -9.97
CA ALA A 226 11.64 -18.83 -10.26
C ALA A 226 11.76 -19.32 -11.71
N TYR A 227 11.77 -18.39 -12.67
CA TYR A 227 11.94 -18.71 -14.08
C TYR A 227 13.30 -19.36 -14.36
N SER A 228 14.37 -18.82 -13.79
CA SER A 228 15.72 -19.37 -13.93
C SER A 228 15.80 -20.79 -13.35
N LEU A 229 15.20 -21.01 -12.17
CA LEU A 229 15.12 -22.32 -11.53
C LEU A 229 14.36 -23.33 -12.41
N VAL A 230 13.18 -22.96 -12.90
CA VAL A 230 12.36 -23.83 -13.77
C VAL A 230 13.10 -24.16 -15.06
N THR A 231 13.76 -23.18 -15.67
CA THR A 231 14.54 -23.37 -16.92
C THR A 231 15.75 -24.27 -16.68
N PHE A 232 16.54 -24.01 -15.65
CA PHE A 232 17.68 -24.85 -15.27
C PHE A 232 17.26 -26.30 -15.02
N LEU A 233 16.16 -26.48 -14.28
CA LEU A 233 15.61 -27.79 -14.00
C LEU A 233 15.05 -28.49 -15.24
N TRP A 234 14.55 -27.73 -16.22
CA TRP A 234 14.12 -28.27 -17.50
C TRP A 234 15.31 -28.77 -18.33
N ASP A 235 16.41 -28.03 -18.35
CA ASP A 235 17.64 -28.39 -19.08
C ASP A 235 18.37 -29.57 -18.43
N MET A 236 18.29 -29.73 -17.11
CA MET A 236 18.87 -30.86 -16.37
C MET A 236 18.01 -32.14 -16.45
N ARG A 237 16.97 -32.15 -17.28
CA ARG A 237 16.12 -33.32 -17.48
C ARG A 237 16.92 -34.44 -18.20
N PRO A 238 16.94 -35.67 -17.66
CA PRO A 238 17.55 -36.83 -18.33
C PRO A 238 16.70 -37.34 -19.50
#